data_AF-A0A9D6TBE6-F1
#
_entry.id   AF-A0A9D6TBE6-F1
#
_cell.length_a   1.000
_cell.length_b   1.000
_cell.length_c   1.000
_cell.angle_alpha   90.00
_cell.angle_beta   90.00
_cell.angle_gamma   90.00
#
_symmetry.space_group_name_H-M   'P 1'
#
loop_
_entity.id
_entity.type
_entity.pdbx_description
1 polymer ?
#
loop_
_entity_poly.entity_id
_entity_poly.type
_entity_poly.pdbx_seq_one_letter_code
_entity_poly.pdbx_strand_id
1 'polypeptide(L)'
;MAEASRGRLLSTCAVLFGLLALSNFLKPFRFGGEQTGFVLLGHRLSGTANTIIGPVFGLYLLIYAAGIWRMQRYAVAMGWGYAAYVVLNLVLFNLTNARPPGAGYIVFGIVYSVIAVGVSAGTAYALSQRQAELR
;
A
#
# COMPACT_ATOMS: atom_id res chain seq x y z
N MET A 1 23.59 10.66 22.25
CA MET A 1 22.20 10.28 21.92
C MET A 1 22.24 9.77 20.49
N ALA A 2 22.14 8.45 20.28
CA ALA A 2 22.19 7.89 18.93
C ALA A 2 20.94 8.33 18.18
N GLU A 3 21.12 9.20 17.20
CA GLU A 3 20.04 9.61 16.31
C GLU A 3 19.52 8.34 15.65
N ALA A 4 18.22 8.03 15.83
CA ALA A 4 17.57 6.89 15.21
C ALA A 4 17.59 7.09 13.68
N SER A 5 18.71 6.74 13.05
CA SER A 5 18.94 6.98 11.64
C SER A 5 18.04 6.06 10.85
N ARG A 6 17.03 6.66 10.21
CA ARG A 6 16.13 5.97 9.30
C ARG A 6 16.95 5.46 8.12
N GLY A 7 17.41 4.21 8.21
CA GLY A 7 18.23 3.57 7.19
C GLY A 7 17.64 3.75 5.79
N ARG A 8 18.50 3.73 4.76
CA ARG A 8 18.12 4.03 3.37
C ARG A 8 16.85 3.30 2.91
N LEU A 9 16.68 2.04 3.29
CA LEU A 9 15.50 1.21 2.97
C LEU A 9 14.19 1.82 3.49
N LEU A 10 14.09 2.15 4.79
CA LEU A 10 12.88 2.74 5.36
C LEU A 10 12.60 4.13 4.80
N SER A 11 13.66 4.85 4.40
CA SER A 11 13.52 6.12 3.69
C SER A 11 12.92 5.95 2.30
N THR A 12 13.40 4.99 1.52
CA THR A 12 12.80 4.63 0.23
C THR A 12 11.35 4.19 0.41
N CYS A 13 11.05 3.32 1.37
CA CYS A 13 9.69 2.88 1.65
C CYS A 13 8.76 4.04 2.02
N ALA A 14 9.20 4.97 2.87
CA ALA A 14 8.39 6.14 3.24
C ALA A 14 8.05 7.01 2.03
N VAL A 15 9.02 7.22 1.11
CA VAL A 15 8.77 7.94 -0.14
C VAL A 15 7.79 7.17 -1.04
N LEU A 16 8.00 5.87 -1.24
CA LEU A 16 7.12 5.04 -2.06
C LEU A 16 5.68 5.01 -1.53
N PHE A 17 5.50 4.88 -0.21
CA PHE A 17 4.19 4.96 0.42
C PHE A 17 3.57 6.35 0.33
N GLY A 18 4.38 7.41 0.42
CA GLY A 18 3.92 8.79 0.18
C GLY A 18 3.46 9.01 -1.26
N LEU A 19 4.18 8.50 -2.25
CA LEU A 19 3.77 8.54 -3.66
C LEU A 19 2.51 7.72 -3.89
N LEU A 20 2.39 6.55 -3.26
CA LEU A 20 1.19 5.72 -3.32
C LEU A 20 -0.02 6.42 -2.68
N ALA A 21 0.20 7.13 -1.57
CA ALA A 21 -0.82 7.96 -0.93
C ALA A 21 -1.32 9.06 -1.89
N LEU A 22 -0.39 9.79 -2.52
CA LEU A 22 -0.72 10.82 -3.49
C LEU A 22 -1.49 10.24 -4.69
N SER A 23 -1.05 9.10 -5.22
CA SER A 23 -1.76 8.39 -6.29
C SER A 23 -3.21 8.05 -5.88
N ASN A 24 -3.42 7.60 -4.64
CA ASN A 24 -4.76 7.32 -4.11
C ASN A 24 -5.62 8.59 -3.92
N PHE A 25 -5.02 9.72 -3.53
CA PHE A 25 -5.71 11.02 -3.50
C PHE A 25 -6.09 11.53 -4.88
N LEU A 26 -5.38 11.12 -5.93
CA LEU A 26 -5.65 11.52 -7.31
C LEU A 26 -6.69 10.63 -8.00
N LYS A 27 -7.13 9.53 -7.39
CA LYS A 27 -8.18 8.64 -7.93
C LYS A 27 -9.53 9.32 -8.22
N PRO A 28 -10.01 10.31 -7.46
CA PRO A 28 -11.19 11.10 -7.79
C PRO A 28 -11.16 11.73 -9.18
N PHE A 29 -9.97 12.11 -9.68
CA PHE A 29 -9.81 12.80 -10.96
C PHE A 29 -9.81 11.86 -12.17
N ARG A 30 -9.82 10.54 -11.95
CA ARG A 30 -9.96 9.50 -12.99
C ARG A 30 -9.00 9.66 -14.19
N PHE A 31 -7.77 10.12 -13.96
CA PHE A 31 -6.78 10.32 -15.03
C PHE A 31 -6.46 9.05 -15.86
N GLY A 32 -6.81 7.85 -15.37
CA GLY A 32 -6.62 6.56 -16.07
C GLY A 32 -7.92 5.90 -16.56
N GLY A 33 -9.06 6.60 -16.60
CA GLY A 33 -10.35 6.06 -17.07
C GLY A 33 -11.01 5.03 -16.13
N GLU A 34 -11.83 4.12 -16.66
CA GLU A 34 -12.58 3.13 -15.85
C GLU A 34 -11.69 2.12 -15.11
N GLN A 35 -10.42 1.99 -15.51
CA GLN A 35 -9.45 1.11 -14.87
C GLN A 35 -8.77 1.75 -13.64
N THR A 36 -9.08 3.00 -13.28
CA THR A 36 -8.43 3.72 -12.16
C THR A 36 -9.05 3.48 -10.78
N GLY A 37 -10.00 2.54 -10.66
CA GLY A 37 -10.70 2.26 -9.41
C GLY A 37 -9.81 1.65 -8.31
N PHE A 38 -9.98 2.12 -7.06
CA PHE A 38 -9.41 1.50 -5.88
C PHE A 38 -10.03 0.12 -5.67
N VAL A 39 -9.18 -0.90 -5.53
CA VAL A 39 -9.64 -2.25 -5.23
C VAL A 39 -9.78 -2.38 -3.71
N LEU A 40 -11.01 -2.44 -3.24
CA LEU A 40 -11.37 -2.67 -1.85
C LEU A 40 -11.99 -4.06 -1.71
N LEU A 41 -11.37 -4.91 -0.90
CA LEU A 41 -11.80 -6.29 -0.65
C LEU A 41 -12.07 -7.08 -1.95
N GLY A 42 -11.18 -6.93 -2.92
CA GLY A 42 -11.27 -7.61 -4.21
C GLY A 42 -12.24 -6.98 -5.21
N HIS A 43 -13.04 -5.98 -4.84
CA HIS A 43 -13.89 -5.26 -5.77
C HIS A 43 -13.24 -3.96 -6.21
N ARG A 44 -13.15 -3.75 -7.53
CA ARG A 44 -12.75 -2.47 -8.09
C ARG A 44 -13.89 -1.48 -7.91
N LEU A 45 -13.70 -0.50 -7.04
CA LEU A 45 -14.68 0.56 -6.81
C LEU A 45 -14.76 1.50 -8.00
N SER A 46 -15.98 1.93 -8.33
CA SER A 46 -16.28 2.97 -9.31
C SER A 46 -17.18 4.03 -8.68
N GLY A 47 -17.46 5.12 -9.41
CA GLY A 47 -18.41 6.14 -8.95
C GLY A 47 -17.97 6.83 -7.66
N THR A 48 -18.93 7.09 -6.78
CA THR A 48 -18.79 7.81 -5.50
C THR A 48 -17.94 7.05 -4.49
N ALA A 49 -18.05 5.71 -4.46
CA ALA A 49 -17.28 4.87 -3.55
C ALA A 49 -15.76 5.01 -3.78
N ASN A 50 -15.32 5.07 -5.03
CA ASN A 50 -13.91 5.30 -5.35
C ASN A 50 -13.43 6.70 -4.95
N THR A 51 -14.29 7.71 -5.12
CA THR A 51 -14.00 9.11 -4.78
C THR A 51 -13.80 9.31 -3.28
N ILE A 52 -14.43 8.48 -2.44
CA ILE A 52 -14.32 8.56 -0.98
C ILE A 52 -13.20 7.63 -0.48
N ILE A 53 -13.25 6.36 -0.86
CA ILE A 53 -12.33 5.33 -0.35
C ILE A 53 -10.90 5.57 -0.83
N GLY A 54 -10.71 6.04 -2.06
CA GLY A 54 -9.38 6.37 -2.60
C GLY A 54 -8.64 7.37 -1.69
N PRO A 55 -9.17 8.59 -1.47
CA PRO A 55 -8.60 9.57 -0.55
C PRO A 55 -8.47 9.09 0.91
N VAL A 56 -9.44 8.35 1.45
CA VAL A 56 -9.35 7.79 2.81
C VAL A 56 -8.15 6.84 2.92
N PHE A 57 -7.97 5.98 1.94
CA PHE A 57 -6.83 5.07 1.90
C PHE A 57 -5.51 5.79 1.60
N GLY A 58 -5.56 6.86 0.82
CA GLY A 58 -4.45 7.80 0.63
C GLY A 58 -4.02 8.43 1.95
N LEU A 59 -4.97 8.91 2.76
CA LEU A 59 -4.70 9.48 4.08
C LEU A 59 -4.08 8.45 5.03
N TYR A 60 -4.62 7.23 5.06
CA TYR A 60 -4.04 6.13 5.83
C TYR A 60 -2.57 5.89 5.47
N LEU A 61 -2.26 5.81 4.16
CA LEU A 61 -0.89 5.62 3.68
C LEU A 61 0.01 6.82 3.95
N LEU A 62 -0.52 8.04 3.92
CA LEU A 62 0.22 9.25 4.25
C LEU A 62 0.61 9.29 5.73
N ILE A 63 -0.33 8.94 6.62
CA ILE A 63 -0.07 8.78 8.06
C ILE A 63 0.96 7.68 8.28
N TYR A 64 0.83 6.55 7.58
CA TYR A 64 1.80 5.48 7.67
C TYR A 64 3.19 5.94 7.21
N ALA A 65 3.31 6.58 6.05
CA ALA A 65 4.56 7.13 5.53
C ALA A 65 5.18 8.14 6.50
N ALA A 66 4.38 9.02 7.10
CA ALA A 66 4.85 9.96 8.13
C ALA A 66 5.32 9.23 9.41
N GLY A 67 4.64 8.15 9.80
CA GLY A 67 5.02 7.28 10.91
C GLY A 67 6.36 6.58 10.66
N ILE A 68 6.58 6.06 9.45
CA ILE A 68 7.89 5.54 9.02
C ILE A 68 8.91 6.67 9.06
N TRP A 69 8.56 7.83 8.49
CA TRP A 69 9.48 8.96 8.35
C TRP A 69 10.01 9.44 9.70
N ARG A 70 9.13 9.48 10.70
CA ARG A 70 9.38 9.92 12.07
C ARG A 70 9.77 8.78 13.01
N MET A 71 9.98 7.56 12.50
CA MET A 71 10.32 6.36 13.28
C MET A 71 9.38 6.18 14.49
N GLN A 72 8.07 6.16 14.26
CA GLN A 72 7.04 6.08 15.31
C GLN A 72 6.60 4.63 15.56
N ARG A 73 6.35 4.28 16.83
CA ARG A 73 5.92 2.91 17.21
C ARG A 73 4.59 2.48 16.57
N TYR A 74 3.65 3.39 16.38
CA TYR A 74 2.36 3.06 15.76
C TYR A 74 2.50 2.59 14.30
N ALA A 75 3.58 2.97 13.61
CA ALA A 75 3.82 2.57 12.22
C ALA A 75 4.00 1.06 12.09
N VAL A 76 4.48 0.37 13.13
CA VAL A 76 4.59 -1.11 13.12
C VAL A 76 3.21 -1.76 12.99
N ALA A 77 2.27 -1.35 13.85
CA ALA A 77 0.91 -1.89 13.85
C ALA A 77 0.19 -1.57 12.53
N MET A 78 0.33 -0.33 12.03
CA MET A 78 -0.22 0.05 10.72
C MET A 78 0.40 -0.76 9.59
N GLY A 79 1.72 -0.97 9.60
CA GLY A 79 2.42 -1.73 8.56
C GLY A 79 1.93 -3.16 8.45
N TRP A 80 1.78 -3.86 9.58
CA TRP A 80 1.22 -5.22 9.60
C TRP A 80 -0.25 -5.25 9.19
N GLY A 81 -1.06 -4.28 9.65
CA GLY A 81 -2.46 -4.15 9.22
C GLY A 81 -2.58 -3.94 7.71
N TYR A 82 -1.73 -3.09 7.15
CA TYR A 82 -1.68 -2.85 5.71
C TYR A 82 -1.21 -4.08 4.93
N ALA A 83 -0.17 -4.78 5.39
CA ALA A 83 0.30 -5.99 4.74
C ALA A 83 -0.78 -7.09 4.73
N ALA A 84 -1.49 -7.29 5.84
CA ALA A 84 -2.62 -8.21 5.91
C ALA A 84 -3.74 -7.81 4.95
N TYR A 85 -4.08 -6.52 4.89
CA TYR A 85 -5.04 -5.98 3.92
C TYR A 85 -4.61 -6.26 2.48
N VAL A 86 -3.34 -6.02 2.11
CA VAL A 86 -2.85 -6.24 0.75
C VAL A 86 -3.00 -7.70 0.36
N VAL A 87 -2.61 -8.64 1.23
CA VAL A 87 -2.77 -10.08 0.98
C VAL A 87 -4.25 -10.44 0.81
N LEU A 88 -5.10 -10.03 1.76
CA LEU A 88 -6.54 -10.32 1.70
C LEU A 88 -7.18 -9.74 0.44
N ASN A 89 -6.88 -8.48 0.13
CA ASN A 89 -7.42 -7.78 -1.03
C ASN A 89 -7.00 -8.46 -2.34
N LEU A 90 -5.76 -8.95 -2.41
CA LEU A 90 -5.24 -9.63 -3.58
C LEU A 90 -5.86 -11.02 -3.76
N VAL A 91 -6.04 -11.78 -2.68
CA VAL A 91 -6.74 -13.07 -2.69
C VAL A 91 -8.18 -12.87 -3.17
N LEU A 92 -8.92 -11.94 -2.54
CA LEU A 92 -10.29 -11.63 -2.94
C LEU A 92 -10.38 -11.13 -4.38
N PHE A 93 -9.44 -10.29 -4.83
CA PHE A 93 -9.43 -9.81 -6.21
C PHE A 93 -9.32 -10.95 -7.22
N ASN A 94 -8.47 -11.95 -6.94
CA ASN A 94 -8.30 -13.12 -7.79
C ASN A 94 -9.49 -14.08 -7.76
N LEU A 95 -10.23 -14.15 -6.65
CA LEU A 95 -11.41 -15.00 -6.53
C LEU A 95 -12.65 -14.38 -7.16
N THR A 96 -12.80 -13.05 -7.06
CA THR A 96 -14.04 -12.37 -7.41
C THR A 96 -14.06 -11.82 -8.85
N ASN A 97 -12.89 -11.58 -9.46
CA ASN A 97 -12.82 -11.02 -10.80
C ASN A 97 -12.40 -12.07 -11.82
N ALA A 98 -13.15 -12.14 -12.92
CA ALA A 98 -12.77 -12.96 -14.06
C ALA A 98 -11.41 -12.48 -14.60
N ARG A 99 -10.45 -13.41 -14.71
CA ARG A 99 -9.15 -13.12 -15.31
C ARG A 99 -9.32 -12.92 -16.82
N PRO A 100 -8.94 -11.77 -17.39
CA PRO A 100 -8.84 -11.62 -18.83
C PRO A 100 -7.87 -12.68 -19.40
N PRO A 101 -8.20 -13.30 -20.53
CA PRO A 101 -7.30 -14.25 -21.17
C PRO A 101 -6.03 -13.53 -21.67
N GLY A 102 -4.86 -14.16 -21.48
CA GLY A 102 -3.59 -13.68 -22.01
C GLY A 102 -2.41 -13.83 -21.04
N ALA A 103 -1.28 -14.32 -21.55
CA ALA A 103 -0.07 -14.52 -20.76
C ALA A 103 0.45 -13.22 -20.12
N GLY A 104 0.32 -12.08 -20.82
CA GLY A 104 0.73 -10.76 -20.30
C GLY A 104 -0.01 -10.36 -19.02
N TYR A 105 -1.31 -10.66 -18.90
CA TYR A 105 -2.09 -10.37 -17.71
C TYR A 105 -1.64 -11.24 -16.51
N ILE A 106 -1.33 -12.51 -16.76
CA ILE A 106 -0.83 -13.44 -15.74
C ILE A 106 0.52 -12.98 -15.21
N VAL A 107 1.46 -12.67 -16.11
CA VAL A 107 2.80 -12.19 -15.74
C VAL A 107 2.70 -10.88 -14.96
N PHE A 108 1.92 -9.91 -15.44
CA PHE A 108 1.69 -8.65 -14.72
C PHE A 108 1.10 -8.89 -13.32
N GLY A 109 0.09 -9.76 -13.21
CA GLY A 109 -0.54 -10.11 -11.94
C GLY A 109 0.43 -10.73 -10.93
N ILE A 110 1.29 -11.65 -11.38
CA ILE A 110 2.31 -12.28 -10.52
C ILE A 110 3.33 -11.24 -10.06
N VAL A 111 3.89 -10.46 -10.99
CA VAL A 111 4.89 -9.41 -10.66
C VAL A 111 4.30 -8.39 -9.69
N TYR A 112 3.08 -7.92 -9.96
CA TYR A 112 2.35 -7.02 -9.07
C TYR A 112 2.17 -7.62 -7.67
N SER A 113 1.77 -8.89 -7.59
CA SER A 113 1.54 -9.59 -6.32
C SER A 113 2.82 -9.69 -5.49
N VAL A 114 3.92 -10.10 -6.11
CA VAL A 114 5.23 -10.23 -5.45
C VAL A 114 5.71 -8.88 -4.93
N ILE A 115 5.61 -7.82 -5.74
CA ILE A 115 6.00 -6.47 -5.34
C ILE A 115 5.09 -5.96 -4.22
N ALA A 116 3.77 -6.09 -4.36
CA ALA A 116 2.81 -5.58 -3.39
C ALA A 116 2.98 -6.24 -2.02
N VAL A 117 3.06 -7.57 -1.97
CA VAL A 117 3.26 -8.32 -0.73
C VAL A 117 4.66 -8.07 -0.18
N GLY A 118 5.69 -8.14 -1.03
CA GLY A 118 7.09 -7.97 -0.63
C GLY A 118 7.38 -6.59 -0.06
N VAL A 119 6.94 -5.52 -0.70
CA VAL A 119 7.12 -4.13 -0.21
C VAL A 119 6.34 -3.91 1.08
N SER A 120 5.09 -4.40 1.16
CA SER A 120 4.25 -4.19 2.35
C SER A 120 4.77 -4.95 3.57
N ALA A 121 4.96 -6.26 3.43
CA ALA A 121 5.46 -7.11 4.52
C ALA A 121 6.92 -6.79 4.86
N GLY A 122 7.76 -6.54 3.85
CA GLY A 122 9.17 -6.19 4.04
C GLY A 122 9.35 -4.87 4.79
N THR A 123 8.51 -3.86 4.51
CA THR A 123 8.54 -2.60 5.25
C THR A 123 8.09 -2.80 6.70
N ALA A 124 7.00 -3.54 6.92
CA ALA A 124 6.51 -3.85 8.27
C ALA A 124 7.56 -4.62 9.09
N TYR A 125 8.20 -5.62 8.48
CA TYR A 125 9.27 -6.39 9.10
C TYR A 125 10.49 -5.54 9.45
N ALA A 126 10.94 -4.68 8.53
CA ALA A 126 12.06 -3.76 8.77
C ALA A 126 11.77 -2.75 9.90
N LEU A 127 10.53 -2.28 10.02
CA LEU A 127 10.08 -1.46 11.15
C LEU A 127 10.05 -2.25 12.45
N SER A 128 9.56 -3.49 12.44
CA SER A 128 9.53 -4.36 13.61
C SER A 128 10.94 -4.68 14.14
N GLN A 129 11.92 -4.90 13.26
CA GLN A 129 13.31 -5.10 13.70
C GLN A 129 13.89 -3.89 14.43
N ARG A 130 13.45 -2.68 14.05
CA ARG A 130 13.88 -1.42 14.67
C ARG A 130 12.93 -0.93 15.75
N GLN A 131 12.03 -1.78 16.25
CA GLN A 131 10.98 -1.37 17.19
C GLN A 131 11.54 -0.74 18.49
N ALA A 132 12.75 -1.13 18.90
CA ALA A 132 13.44 -0.55 20.04
C ALA A 132 13.98 0.88 19.78
N GLU A 133 14.18 1.27 18.52
CA GLU A 133 14.64 2.60 18.10
C GLU A 133 13.46 3.58 17.86
N LEU A 134 12.23 3.07 17.87
CA LEU A 134 11.04 3.85 17.58
C LEU A 134 10.64 4.70 18.79
N ARG A 135 10.21 5.93 18.51
CA ARG A 135 9.67 6.88 19.49
C ARG A 135 8.22 6.56 19.84
#